data_AF-A0A316YQQ6-F1
#
_entry.id   AF-A0A316YQQ6-F1
#
_cell.length_a   1.000
_cell.length_b   1.000
_cell.length_c   1.000
_cell.angle_alpha   90.00
_cell.angle_beta   90.00
_cell.angle_gamma   90.00
#
_symmetry.space_group_name_H-M   'P 1'
#
loop_
_entity.id
_entity.type
_entity.pdbx_description
1 polymer ?
#
loop_
_entity_poly.entity_id
_entity_poly.type
_entity_poly.pdbx_seq_one_letter_code
_entity_poly.pdbx_strand_id
1 'polypeptide(L)'
;MAEVPQASEPQAIDQVAMDTDQESVPGLNDKIEILKGYEKDLSAATYCLHQEDHTLGNVIRYMLMKNPQVQYCGYSNPHPSEPKIHLRIQMFDGQSSLVALKEALDNLETLFETIGSSYSKDLSEGKFERFREPGANEEELRAIVERGKQIRQAQKIDAENRRRATEMDVPDE
;
A
#
# COMPACT_ATOMS: atom_id res chain seq x y z
N MET A 1 -61.75 32.26 -9.01
CA MET A 1 -61.03 31.60 -10.11
C MET A 1 -59.55 31.65 -9.73
N ALA A 2 -59.02 30.53 -9.25
CA ALA A 2 -57.60 30.41 -8.91
C ALA A 2 -56.86 30.03 -10.20
N GLU A 3 -55.91 30.87 -10.60
CA GLU A 3 -55.15 30.73 -11.83
C GLU A 3 -53.96 29.78 -11.59
N VAL A 4 -53.93 28.69 -12.35
CA VAL A 4 -52.89 27.65 -12.28
C VAL A 4 -51.68 28.13 -13.08
N PRO A 5 -50.45 28.18 -12.53
CA PRO A 5 -49.28 28.47 -13.34
C PRO A 5 -48.94 27.26 -14.21
N GLN A 6 -48.81 27.51 -15.52
CA GLN A 6 -48.45 26.54 -16.54
C GLN A 6 -47.06 25.92 -16.30
N ALA A 7 -46.96 24.62 -16.58
CA ALA A 7 -45.72 23.86 -16.59
C ALA A 7 -44.76 24.39 -17.67
N SER A 8 -43.53 24.72 -17.27
CA SER A 8 -42.42 25.00 -18.18
C SER A 8 -41.76 23.69 -18.62
N GLU A 9 -41.62 23.53 -19.93
CA GLU A 9 -40.94 22.43 -20.64
C GLU A 9 -39.46 22.24 -20.23
N PRO A 10 -38.88 21.04 -20.43
CA PRO A 10 -37.56 20.70 -19.89
C PRO A 10 -36.45 21.46 -20.62
N GLN A 11 -35.65 22.21 -19.86
CA GLN A 11 -34.47 22.89 -20.39
C GLN A 11 -33.42 21.86 -20.82
N ALA A 12 -32.95 22.03 -22.05
CA ALA A 12 -31.87 21.25 -22.63
C ALA A 12 -30.59 21.39 -21.79
N ILE A 13 -29.97 20.25 -21.52
CA ILE A 13 -28.63 20.12 -20.94
C ILE A 13 -27.63 20.83 -21.84
N ASP A 14 -27.15 21.97 -21.37
CA ASP A 14 -26.15 22.79 -22.02
C ASP A 14 -24.83 22.02 -22.08
N GLN A 15 -24.25 21.93 -23.27
CA GLN A 15 -22.97 21.27 -23.50
C GLN A 15 -21.87 22.12 -22.84
N VAL A 16 -21.33 21.64 -21.73
CA VAL A 16 -20.12 22.23 -21.15
C VAL A 16 -18.95 21.88 -22.07
N ALA A 17 -18.68 22.77 -23.02
CA ALA A 17 -17.40 22.86 -23.69
C ALA A 17 -16.36 23.24 -22.64
N MET A 18 -15.50 22.29 -22.25
CA MET A 18 -14.38 22.57 -21.38
C MET A 18 -13.32 23.33 -22.17
N ASP A 19 -13.27 24.63 -21.91
CA ASP A 19 -12.24 25.55 -22.38
C ASP A 19 -10.88 25.11 -21.82
N THR A 20 -9.93 24.84 -22.70
CA THR A 20 -8.65 24.21 -22.39
C THR A 20 -7.54 25.24 -22.45
N ASP A 21 -7.45 26.10 -21.44
CA ASP A 21 -6.29 26.95 -21.21
C ASP A 21 -5.94 26.99 -19.71
N GLN A 22 -5.46 25.84 -19.22
CA GLN A 22 -4.56 25.81 -18.06
C GLN A 22 -3.21 25.33 -18.56
N GLU A 23 -2.16 26.12 -18.31
CA GLU A 23 -0.77 25.73 -18.56
C GLU A 23 -0.52 24.33 -17.97
N SER A 24 -0.41 23.35 -18.85
CA SER A 24 -0.23 21.96 -18.47
C SER A 24 1.17 21.78 -17.91
N VAL A 25 1.25 21.36 -16.65
CA VAL A 25 2.49 20.83 -16.10
C VAL A 25 2.89 19.63 -16.97
N PRO A 26 4.09 19.62 -17.60
CA PRO A 26 4.48 18.53 -18.49
C PRO A 26 4.51 17.21 -17.71
N GLY A 27 3.59 16.29 -18.02
CA GLY A 27 3.57 14.92 -17.48
C GLY A 27 2.35 14.50 -16.67
N LEU A 28 1.36 15.38 -16.40
CA LEU A 28 0.16 14.98 -15.64
C LEU A 28 -0.90 14.26 -16.50
N ASN A 29 -0.96 14.54 -17.80
CA ASN A 29 -1.95 13.98 -18.71
C ASN A 29 -1.70 12.51 -19.11
N ASP A 30 -0.57 11.93 -18.70
CA ASP A 30 -0.16 10.57 -19.10
C ASP A 30 -0.38 9.52 -17.99
N LYS A 31 -0.95 9.91 -16.84
CA LYS A 31 -1.09 8.98 -15.70
C LYS A 31 -2.14 7.89 -15.95
N ILE A 32 -3.24 8.25 -16.61
CA ILE A 32 -4.36 7.36 -16.87
C ILE A 32 -4.71 7.42 -18.36
N GLU A 33 -4.66 6.27 -19.03
CA GLU A 33 -5.08 6.10 -20.43
C GLU A 33 -6.29 5.14 -20.50
N ILE A 34 -7.25 5.40 -21.38
CA ILE A 34 -8.32 4.43 -21.67
C ILE A 34 -7.89 3.57 -22.86
N LEU A 35 -7.73 2.27 -22.65
CA LEU A 35 -7.35 1.32 -23.68
C LEU A 35 -8.52 1.05 -24.64
N LYS A 36 -8.20 0.73 -25.89
CA LYS A 36 -9.17 0.37 -26.93
C LYS A 36 -10.02 -0.85 -26.51
N GLY A 37 -11.29 -0.86 -26.92
CA GLY A 37 -12.26 -1.89 -26.51
C GLY A 37 -13.14 -1.47 -25.34
N TYR A 38 -13.41 -0.17 -25.22
CA TYR A 38 -14.44 0.39 -24.35
C TYR A 38 -15.77 0.52 -25.11
N GLU A 39 -16.87 0.40 -24.38
CA GLU A 39 -18.22 0.65 -24.92
C GLU A 39 -18.47 2.15 -25.12
N LYS A 40 -19.34 2.54 -26.05
CA LYS A 40 -19.62 3.96 -26.37
C LYS A 40 -20.06 4.77 -25.14
N ASP A 41 -20.81 4.12 -24.26
CA ASP A 41 -21.35 4.73 -23.03
C ASP A 41 -20.38 4.60 -21.84
N LEU A 42 -19.17 4.07 -22.07
CA LEU A 42 -18.17 3.72 -21.05
C LEU A 42 -18.70 2.77 -19.98
N SER A 43 -19.74 1.98 -20.28
CA SER A 43 -20.28 0.96 -19.38
C SER A 43 -19.29 -0.16 -19.08
N ALA A 44 -18.43 -0.45 -20.04
CA ALA A 44 -17.27 -1.31 -19.87
C ALA A 44 -16.04 -0.65 -20.47
N ALA A 45 -14.99 -0.45 -19.67
CA ALA A 45 -13.75 0.16 -20.10
C ALA A 45 -12.54 -0.44 -19.39
N THR A 46 -11.38 -0.38 -20.03
CA THR A 46 -10.10 -0.75 -19.43
C THR A 46 -9.24 0.50 -19.30
N TYR A 47 -8.81 0.80 -18.09
CA TYR A 47 -7.92 1.92 -17.76
C TYR A 47 -6.50 1.40 -17.58
N CYS A 48 -5.54 1.98 -18.27
CA CYS A 48 -4.12 1.80 -18.04
C CYS A 48 -3.64 2.89 -17.09
N LEU A 49 -3.16 2.50 -15.91
CA LEU A 49 -2.55 3.41 -14.95
C LEU A 49 -1.03 3.25 -15.04
N HIS A 50 -0.35 4.31 -15.42
CA HIS A 50 1.10 4.34 -15.55
C HIS A 50 1.77 4.62 -14.21
N GLN A 51 2.96 4.07 -14.00
CA GLN A 51 3.73 4.20 -12.76
C GLN A 51 2.93 3.76 -11.53
N GLU A 52 2.17 2.67 -11.65
CA GLU A 52 1.36 2.08 -10.59
C GLU A 52 1.54 0.56 -10.57
N ASP A 53 1.27 -0.04 -9.42
CA ASP A 53 1.42 -1.48 -9.19
C ASP A 53 0.25 -2.06 -8.35
N HIS A 54 0.48 -3.23 -7.75
CA HIS A 54 -0.49 -3.91 -6.90
C HIS A 54 -0.97 -3.07 -5.70
N THR A 55 -0.18 -2.10 -5.25
CA THR A 55 -0.48 -1.22 -4.11
C THR A 55 -1.76 -0.44 -4.38
N LEU A 56 -1.79 0.34 -5.47
CA LEU A 56 -2.99 1.10 -5.85
C LEU A 56 -4.03 0.21 -6.53
N GLY A 57 -3.60 -0.73 -7.38
CA GLY A 57 -4.50 -1.58 -8.15
C GLY A 57 -5.44 -2.43 -7.28
N ASN A 58 -4.91 -3.07 -6.24
CA ASN A 58 -5.72 -3.90 -5.36
C ASN A 58 -6.69 -3.08 -4.49
N VAL A 59 -6.26 -1.90 -4.06
CA VAL A 59 -7.07 -1.01 -3.22
C VAL A 59 -8.24 -0.44 -4.02
N ILE A 60 -8.00 0.07 -5.23
CA ILE A 60 -9.07 0.56 -6.12
C ILE A 60 -10.03 -0.57 -6.47
N ARG A 61 -9.52 -1.77 -6.81
CA ARG A 61 -10.36 -2.95 -7.07
C ARG A 61 -11.28 -3.24 -5.88
N TYR A 62 -10.75 -3.21 -4.66
CA TYR A 62 -11.54 -3.46 -3.45
C TYR A 62 -12.68 -2.46 -3.32
N MET A 63 -12.40 -1.16 -3.51
CA MET A 63 -13.41 -0.10 -3.41
C MET A 63 -14.48 -0.20 -4.49
N LEU A 64 -14.08 -0.44 -5.74
CA LEU A 64 -15.03 -0.63 -6.85
C LEU A 64 -15.97 -1.81 -6.61
N MET A 65 -15.46 -2.93 -6.09
CA MET A 65 -16.28 -4.10 -5.78
C MET A 65 -17.26 -3.90 -4.61
N LYS A 66 -17.17 -2.77 -3.87
CA LYS A 66 -18.19 -2.39 -2.87
C LYS A 66 -19.39 -1.69 -3.50
N ASN A 67 -19.23 -1.10 -4.67
CA ASN A 67 -20.32 -0.44 -5.37
C ASN A 67 -21.24 -1.52 -6.01
N PRO A 68 -22.53 -1.61 -5.63
CA PRO A 68 -23.45 -2.62 -6.18
C PRO A 68 -23.74 -2.44 -7.66
N GLN A 69 -23.45 -1.27 -8.23
CA GLN A 69 -23.61 -0.97 -9.66
C GLN A 69 -22.45 -1.54 -10.50
N VAL A 70 -21.35 -1.96 -9.87
CA VAL A 70 -20.22 -2.59 -10.55
C VAL A 70 -20.52 -4.08 -10.71
N GLN A 71 -20.63 -4.53 -11.95
CA GLN A 71 -20.79 -5.95 -12.29
C GLN A 71 -19.47 -6.71 -12.17
N TYR A 72 -18.38 -6.11 -12.67
CA TYR A 72 -17.08 -6.74 -12.68
C TYR A 72 -15.98 -5.70 -12.53
N CYS A 73 -15.02 -5.99 -11.65
CA CYS A 73 -13.79 -5.24 -11.54
C CYS A 73 -12.59 -6.17 -11.34
N GLY A 74 -11.56 -5.99 -12.15
CA GLY A 74 -10.31 -6.74 -12.06
C GLY A 74 -9.14 -5.88 -12.51
N TYR A 75 -7.97 -6.09 -11.90
CA TYR A 75 -6.74 -5.47 -12.35
C TYR A 75 -5.69 -6.54 -12.68
N SER A 76 -4.81 -6.24 -13.61
CA SER A 76 -3.67 -7.07 -13.96
C SER A 76 -2.43 -6.22 -14.20
N ASN A 77 -1.27 -6.76 -13.84
CA ASN A 77 0.01 -6.22 -14.27
C ASN A 77 0.41 -6.98 -15.55
N PRO A 78 0.49 -6.32 -16.72
CA PRO A 78 0.86 -6.97 -17.97
C PRO A 78 2.28 -7.56 -17.93
N HIS A 79 3.23 -6.90 -17.27
CA HIS A 79 4.59 -7.40 -17.12
C HIS A 79 5.31 -6.76 -15.91
N PRO A 80 5.94 -7.54 -15.01
CA PRO A 80 6.56 -7.00 -13.80
C PRO A 80 7.63 -5.90 -14.01
N SER A 81 8.32 -5.92 -15.16
CA SER A 81 9.34 -4.90 -15.50
C SER A 81 8.77 -3.59 -16.04
N GLU A 82 7.47 -3.53 -16.33
CA GLU A 82 6.80 -2.30 -16.77
C GLU A 82 5.91 -1.81 -15.62
N PRO A 83 6.18 -0.63 -15.04
CA PRO A 83 5.38 -0.10 -13.94
C PRO A 83 4.07 0.44 -14.51
N LYS A 84 3.14 -0.43 -14.87
CA LYS A 84 1.79 -0.09 -15.29
C LYS A 84 0.82 -1.19 -14.90
N ILE A 85 -0.43 -0.83 -14.67
CA ILE A 85 -1.51 -1.79 -14.41
C ILE A 85 -2.69 -1.52 -15.34
N HIS A 86 -3.39 -2.59 -15.72
CA HIS A 86 -4.64 -2.50 -16.45
C HIS A 86 -5.79 -2.79 -15.50
N LEU A 87 -6.73 -1.86 -15.35
CA LEU A 87 -7.92 -1.96 -14.53
C LEU A 87 -9.14 -2.07 -15.45
N ARG A 88 -9.81 -3.22 -15.47
CA ARG A 88 -11.06 -3.43 -16.19
C ARG A 88 -12.25 -3.22 -15.26
N ILE A 89 -13.19 -2.38 -15.67
CA ILE A 89 -14.44 -2.12 -14.98
C ILE A 89 -15.60 -2.41 -15.93
N GLN A 90 -16.63 -3.10 -15.46
CA GLN A 90 -17.90 -3.31 -16.14
C GLN A 90 -19.03 -2.97 -15.17
N MET A 91 -19.96 -2.15 -15.62
CA MET A 91 -21.10 -1.65 -14.83
C MET A 91 -22.39 -2.36 -15.25
N PHE A 92 -23.35 -2.43 -14.33
CA PHE A 92 -24.74 -2.75 -14.66
C PHE A 92 -25.44 -1.56 -15.34
N ASP A 93 -26.49 -1.88 -16.10
CA ASP A 93 -27.45 -0.91 -16.67
C ASP A 93 -26.84 0.24 -17.49
N GLY A 94 -25.69 0.02 -18.11
CA GLY A 94 -25.05 1.00 -18.99
C GLY A 94 -24.47 2.23 -18.26
N GLN A 95 -24.33 2.19 -16.93
CA GLN A 95 -23.76 3.29 -16.16
C GLN A 95 -22.28 3.48 -16.48
N SER A 96 -21.77 4.72 -16.38
CA SER A 96 -20.39 5.01 -16.73
C SER A 96 -19.40 4.44 -15.70
N SER A 97 -18.46 3.61 -16.17
CA SER A 97 -17.36 3.10 -15.35
C SER A 97 -16.41 4.19 -14.86
N LEU A 98 -16.34 5.34 -15.56
CA LEU A 98 -15.52 6.48 -15.15
C LEU A 98 -16.09 7.17 -13.92
N VAL A 99 -17.42 7.25 -13.81
CA VAL A 99 -18.09 7.81 -12.62
C VAL A 99 -17.84 6.91 -11.42
N ALA A 100 -18.01 5.60 -11.57
CA ALA A 100 -17.71 4.63 -10.51
C ALA A 100 -16.25 4.65 -10.08
N LEU A 101 -15.31 4.84 -11.01
CA LEU A 101 -13.88 4.98 -10.70
C LEU A 101 -13.60 6.24 -9.88
N LYS A 102 -14.18 7.39 -10.24
CA LYS A 102 -14.04 8.63 -9.46
C LYS A 102 -14.61 8.47 -8.05
N GLU A 103 -15.82 7.96 -7.95
CA GLU A 103 -16.47 7.71 -6.66
C GLU A 103 -15.64 6.75 -5.78
N ALA A 104 -15.03 5.71 -6.37
CA ALA A 104 -14.15 4.80 -5.64
C ALA A 104 -12.88 5.48 -5.12
N LEU A 105 -12.33 6.46 -5.85
CA LEU A 105 -11.18 7.24 -5.41
C LEU A 105 -11.54 8.21 -4.28
N ASP A 106 -12.68 8.92 -4.39
CA ASP A 106 -13.16 9.84 -3.35
C ASP A 106 -13.45 9.09 -2.04
N ASN A 107 -14.06 7.90 -2.14
CA ASN A 107 -14.29 7.02 -1.00
C ASN A 107 -12.97 6.51 -0.38
N LEU A 108 -11.94 6.30 -1.21
CA LEU A 108 -10.63 5.87 -0.72
C LEU A 108 -9.91 6.97 0.04
N GLU A 109 -9.97 8.21 -0.45
CA GLU A 109 -9.46 9.39 0.26
C GLU A 109 -10.11 9.52 1.64
N THR A 110 -11.44 9.46 1.69
CA THR A 110 -12.22 9.50 2.95
C THR A 110 -11.83 8.38 3.91
N LEU A 111 -11.55 7.17 3.40
CA LEU A 111 -11.08 6.06 4.22
C LEU A 111 -9.72 6.39 4.85
N PHE A 112 -8.77 6.90 4.08
CA PHE A 112 -7.44 7.24 4.58
C PHE A 112 -7.47 8.38 5.60
N GLU A 113 -8.31 9.39 5.40
CA GLU A 113 -8.53 10.45 6.38
C GLU A 113 -9.07 9.90 7.70
N THR A 114 -10.06 8.98 7.63
CA THR A 114 -10.65 8.35 8.80
C THR A 114 -9.61 7.53 9.58
N ILE A 115 -8.82 6.72 8.88
CA ILE A 115 -7.74 5.93 9.49
C ILE A 115 -6.68 6.85 10.11
N GLY A 116 -6.25 7.88 9.39
CA GLY A 116 -5.25 8.84 9.86
C GLY A 116 -5.70 9.61 11.10
N SER A 117 -6.97 10.03 11.14
CA SER A 117 -7.58 10.68 12.29
C SER A 117 -7.64 9.76 13.51
N SER A 118 -8.10 8.50 13.32
CA SER A 118 -8.12 7.51 14.40
C SER A 118 -6.72 7.21 14.93
N TYR A 119 -5.76 7.01 14.03
CA TYR A 119 -4.38 6.74 14.40
C TYR A 119 -3.76 7.91 15.18
N SER A 120 -3.94 9.14 14.70
CA SER A 120 -3.40 10.35 15.35
C SER A 120 -3.99 10.56 16.74
N LYS A 121 -5.29 10.29 16.89
CA LYS A 121 -5.98 10.31 18.18
C LYS A 121 -5.36 9.28 19.13
N ASP A 122 -5.26 8.01 18.73
CA ASP A 122 -4.73 6.94 19.59
C ASP A 122 -3.25 7.17 19.94
N LEU A 123 -2.47 7.69 19.00
CA LEU A 123 -1.07 8.08 19.21
C LEU A 123 -0.96 9.18 20.28
N SER A 124 -1.85 10.18 20.26
CA SER A 124 -1.88 11.25 21.25
C SER A 124 -2.30 10.78 22.65
N GLU A 125 -3.15 9.76 22.73
CA GLU A 125 -3.56 9.15 24.02
C GLU A 125 -2.42 8.35 24.66
N GLY A 126 -1.44 7.90 23.88
CA GLY A 126 -0.25 7.22 24.40
C GLY A 126 -0.51 5.82 24.96
N LYS A 127 -1.71 5.25 24.73
CA LYS A 127 -2.15 3.94 25.23
C LYS A 127 -1.67 2.79 24.36
N PHE A 128 -0.36 2.74 24.07
CA PHE A 128 0.24 1.64 23.32
C PHE A 128 1.44 1.09 24.07
N GLU A 129 1.66 -0.21 23.93
CA GLU A 129 2.80 -0.88 24.55
C GLU A 129 4.10 -0.34 23.96
N ARG A 130 5.03 0.05 24.83
CA ARG A 130 6.37 0.45 24.43
C ARG A 130 7.33 -0.62 24.90
N PHE A 131 7.79 -1.45 23.95
CA PHE A 131 8.91 -2.32 24.22
C PHE A 131 10.17 -1.47 24.37
N ARG A 132 10.76 -1.47 25.57
CA ARG A 132 12.13 -1.00 25.75
C ARG A 132 13.03 -2.20 25.57
N GLU A 133 13.93 -2.13 24.60
CA GLU A 133 15.05 -3.07 24.54
C GLU A 133 15.72 -3.06 25.93
N PRO A 134 16.02 -4.24 26.51
CA PRO A 134 16.84 -4.29 27.70
C PRO A 134 18.19 -3.68 27.34
N GLY A 135 18.38 -2.40 27.68
CA GLY A 135 19.68 -1.79 27.63
C GLY A 135 20.58 -2.63 28.51
N ALA A 136 21.62 -3.22 27.92
CA ALA A 136 22.54 -4.02 28.71
C ALA A 136 23.26 -3.04 29.67
N ASN A 137 23.00 -3.20 30.96
CA ASN A 137 23.61 -2.37 31.99
C ASN A 137 25.14 -2.55 31.91
N GLU A 138 25.91 -1.48 32.06
CA GLU A 138 27.38 -1.56 31.91
C GLU A 138 27.99 -2.62 32.85
N GLU A 139 27.40 -2.80 34.04
CA GLU A 139 27.76 -3.85 35.00
C GLU A 139 27.44 -5.26 34.52
N GLU A 140 26.30 -5.47 33.86
CA GLU A 140 25.91 -6.75 33.28
C GLU A 140 26.81 -7.14 32.10
N LEU A 141 27.15 -6.18 31.21
CA LEU A 141 28.15 -6.43 30.16
C LEU A 141 29.51 -6.79 30.75
N ARG A 142 29.97 -6.07 31.78
CA ARG A 142 31.25 -6.34 32.44
C ARG A 142 31.26 -7.74 33.04
N ALA A 143 30.20 -8.15 33.72
CA ALA A 143 30.07 -9.50 34.29
C ALA A 143 30.10 -10.61 33.21
N ILE A 144 29.44 -10.39 32.07
CA ILE A 144 29.46 -11.32 30.93
C ILE A 144 30.88 -11.43 30.35
N VAL A 145 31.58 -10.30 30.20
CA VAL A 145 32.95 -10.26 29.68
C VAL A 145 33.93 -10.96 30.64
N GLU A 146 33.80 -10.75 31.95
CA GLU A 146 34.65 -11.41 32.95
C GLU A 146 34.42 -12.92 33.00
N ARG A 147 33.16 -13.37 33.00
CA ARG A 147 32.82 -14.80 32.92
C ARG A 147 33.41 -15.42 31.65
N GLY A 148 33.35 -14.71 30.52
CA GLY A 148 33.99 -15.14 29.27
C GLY A 148 35.52 -15.25 29.36
N LYS A 149 36.20 -14.35 30.09
CA LYS A 149 37.66 -14.44 30.32
C LYS A 149 38.02 -15.65 31.20
N GLN A 150 37.26 -15.89 32.27
CA GLN A 150 37.49 -17.01 33.19
C GLN A 150 37.32 -18.37 32.48
N ILE A 151 36.26 -18.53 31.68
CA ILE A 151 36.03 -19.75 30.90
C ILE A 151 37.19 -20.01 29.93
N ARG A 152 37.65 -18.97 29.21
CA ARG A 152 38.79 -19.10 28.28
C ARG A 152 40.09 -19.45 29.01
N GLN A 153 40.32 -18.90 30.20
CA GLN A 153 41.49 -19.25 31.01
C GLN A 153 41.43 -20.69 31.51
N ALA A 154 40.28 -21.13 32.02
CA ALA A 154 40.09 -22.51 32.45
C ALA A 154 40.27 -23.50 31.30
N GLN A 155 39.73 -23.21 30.11
CA GLN A 155 39.92 -24.02 28.91
C GLN A 155 41.38 -24.06 28.44
N LYS A 156 42.12 -22.96 28.57
CA LYS A 156 43.57 -22.94 28.26
C LYS A 156 44.38 -23.79 29.22
N ILE A 157 44.14 -23.64 30.53
CA ILE A 157 44.83 -24.43 31.57
C ILE A 157 44.52 -25.92 31.40
N ASP A 158 43.25 -26.26 31.15
CA ASP A 158 42.85 -27.64 30.91
C ASP A 158 43.45 -28.21 29.62
N ALA A 159 43.50 -27.44 28.52
CA ALA A 159 44.18 -27.83 27.29
C ALA A 159 45.69 -28.01 27.48
N GLU A 160 46.33 -27.15 28.27
CA GLU A 160 47.76 -27.23 28.59
C GLU A 160 48.07 -28.45 29.47
N ASN A 161 47.26 -28.72 30.49
CA ASN A 161 47.37 -29.93 31.31
C ASN A 161 47.16 -31.21 30.49
N ARG A 162 46.21 -31.22 29.55
CA ARG A 162 46.02 -32.34 28.61
C ARG A 162 47.23 -32.54 27.71
N ARG A 163 47.80 -31.47 27.15
CA ARG A 163 49.04 -31.54 26.33
C ARG A 163 50.22 -32.10 27.12
N ARG A 164 50.42 -31.60 28.34
CA ARG A 164 51.50 -32.06 29.24
C ARG A 164 51.35 -33.54 29.62
N ALA A 165 50.12 -34.00 29.85
CA ALA A 165 49.85 -35.41 30.11
C ALA A 165 50.17 -36.29 28.89
N THR A 166 49.87 -35.82 27.66
CA THR A 166 50.23 -36.54 26.42
C THR A 166 51.74 -36.55 26.17
N GLU A 167 52.46 -35.47 26.52
CA GLU A 167 53.93 -35.40 26.39
C GLU A 167 54.68 -36.27 27.42
N MET A 168 54.10 -36.52 28.60
CA MET A 168 54.68 -37.40 29.62
C MET A 168 54.40 -38.89 29.40
N ASP A 169 53.48 -39.24 28.50
CA ASP A 169 53.08 -40.63 28.18
C ASP A 169 53.70 -41.13 26.86
N VAL A 170 54.68 -40.41 26.31
CA VAL A 170 55.51 -40.90 25.19
C VAL A 170 56.68 -41.69 25.79
N PRO A 171 56.75 -43.02 25.61
CA PRO A 171 57.88 -43.80 26.07
C PRO A 171 59.13 -43.44 25.27
N ASP A 172 60.24 -43.17 25.96
CA ASP A 172 61.56 -43.01 25.35
C ASP A 172 61.94 -44.29 24.59
N GLU A 173 62.27 -44.17 23.30
CA GLU A 173 62.83 -45.26 22.46
C GLU A 173 64.17 -45.80 22.99
#